data_AF-A0A833H397-F1
#
_entry.id   AF-A0A833H397-F1
#
_cell.length_a   1.000
_cell.length_b   1.000
_cell.length_c   1.000
_cell.angle_alpha   90.00
_cell.angle_beta   90.00
_cell.angle_gamma   90.00
#
_symmetry.space_group_name_H-M   'P 1'
#
loop_
_entity.id
_entity.type
_entity.pdbx_description
1 polymer ?
#
loop_
_entity_poly.entity_id
_entity_poly.type
_entity_poly.pdbx_seq_one_letter_code
_entity_poly.pdbx_strand_id
1 'polypeptide(L)'
;MNRISALIVSLLLFVLHAPSLLAQGYEGSACTKQNAELKRQLSSLRSGGPSSLSLHWAFLYGAEMFSSSYLKAEGAAPVLTKAEHEDPLVGTEGYDAWTCMYSAYRAQDNDTKTAWSEGVPGAGIGELLMVPVGTAKQARIWIGFGKTTELFKRNNRPKRVRLTILQAYGGGATQMGMAYSSLKYLSSTEVDLVDTNGWQTVALPDAPATGVPEHLIWARLLVIEILDIYKGTHYDDTLISEVQPIENSDG
;
A
#
# COMPACT_ATOMS: atom_id res chain seq x y z
N MET A 1 -22.64 49.09 16.59
CA MET A 1 -21.72 48.14 15.92
C MET A 1 -21.70 48.47 14.43
N ASN A 2 -20.55 48.95 13.95
CA ASN A 2 -20.40 49.49 12.59
C ASN A 2 -20.63 48.40 11.54
N ARG A 3 -21.39 48.71 10.47
CA ARG A 3 -21.66 47.79 9.34
C ARG A 3 -20.38 47.23 8.71
N ILE A 4 -19.28 47.96 8.81
CA ILE A 4 -17.93 47.54 8.36
C ILE A 4 -17.40 46.36 9.20
N SER A 5 -17.64 46.35 10.51
CA SER A 5 -17.19 45.27 11.40
C SER A 5 -17.95 43.96 11.15
N ALA A 6 -19.24 44.03 10.78
CA ALA A 6 -20.02 42.83 10.44
C ALA A 6 -19.58 42.20 9.11
N LEU A 7 -19.17 43.02 8.13
CA LEU A 7 -18.69 42.54 6.83
C LEU A 7 -17.32 41.85 6.94
N ILE A 8 -16.42 42.39 7.77
CA ILE A 8 -15.10 41.80 8.03
C ILE A 8 -15.24 40.46 8.77
N VAL A 9 -16.14 40.36 9.74
CA VAL A 9 -16.40 39.11 10.47
C VAL A 9 -17.03 38.04 9.55
N SER A 10 -17.95 38.41 8.64
CA SER A 10 -18.47 37.48 7.64
C SER A 10 -17.42 37.01 6.63
N LEU A 11 -16.50 37.87 6.21
CA LEU A 11 -15.43 37.49 5.29
C LEU A 11 -14.43 36.53 5.95
N LEU A 12 -14.12 36.74 7.24
CA LEU A 12 -13.28 35.83 8.04
C LEU A 12 -13.96 34.47 8.27
N LEU A 13 -15.28 34.43 8.47
CA LEU A 13 -16.04 33.18 8.59
C LEU A 13 -16.09 32.40 7.27
N PHE A 14 -16.13 33.08 6.12
CA PHE A 14 -16.06 32.44 4.81
C PHE A 14 -14.69 31.81 4.52
N VAL A 15 -13.60 32.45 4.96
CA VAL A 15 -12.24 31.88 4.82
C VAL A 15 -12.05 30.67 5.75
N LEU A 16 -12.68 30.68 6.93
CA LEU A 16 -12.64 29.56 7.87
C LEU A 16 -13.59 28.40 7.49
N HIS A 17 -14.46 28.56 6.49
CA HIS A 17 -15.42 27.55 6.02
C HIS A 17 -15.21 27.18 4.54
N ALA A 18 -14.03 27.43 3.98
CA ALA A 18 -13.64 26.88 2.69
C ALA A 18 -12.85 25.56 2.92
N PRO A 19 -13.50 24.38 2.93
CA PRO A 19 -12.77 23.10 2.97
C PRO A 19 -11.99 22.83 1.66
N SER A 20 -12.01 23.75 0.69
CA SER A 20 -11.47 23.55 -0.66
C SER A 20 -10.06 24.11 -0.88
N LEU A 21 -9.39 24.63 0.15
CA LEU A 21 -8.02 25.18 0.06
C LEU A 21 -6.91 24.20 0.50
N LEU A 22 -7.28 22.95 0.78
CA LEU A 22 -6.35 21.83 0.70
C LEU A 22 -6.51 21.17 -0.67
N ALA A 23 -6.22 21.94 -1.73
CA ALA A 23 -5.79 21.30 -2.96
C ALA A 23 -4.66 20.35 -2.54
N GLN A 24 -4.86 19.05 -2.74
CA GLN A 24 -3.85 18.04 -2.46
C GLN A 24 -2.60 18.46 -3.22
N GLY A 25 -1.62 19.01 -2.51
CA GLY A 25 -0.33 19.31 -3.09
C GLY A 25 0.17 18.00 -3.65
N TYR A 26 0.29 17.93 -4.97
CA TYR A 26 0.98 16.82 -5.62
C TYR A 26 2.41 16.86 -5.08
N GLU A 27 2.72 15.97 -4.15
CA GLU A 27 4.09 15.74 -3.72
C GLU A 27 4.73 14.96 -4.86
N GLY A 28 5.38 15.67 -5.79
CA GLY A 28 5.94 15.10 -7.02
C GLY A 28 7.16 14.22 -6.82
N SER A 29 7.29 13.56 -5.66
CA SER A 29 8.40 12.68 -5.32
C SER A 29 7.86 11.37 -4.75
N ALA A 30 8.04 10.27 -5.46
CA ALA A 30 7.52 8.97 -5.05
C ALA A 30 8.35 8.37 -3.89
N CYS A 31 7.69 7.66 -2.97
CA CYS A 31 8.34 6.90 -1.90
C CYS A 31 9.38 7.71 -1.08
N THR A 32 9.04 8.92 -0.66
CA THR A 32 9.87 9.73 0.24
C THR A 32 9.48 9.62 1.71
N LYS A 33 8.26 9.15 2.02
CA LYS A 33 7.70 9.04 3.37
C LYS A 33 7.12 7.65 3.62
N GLN A 34 7.33 7.11 4.82
CA GLN A 34 6.66 5.89 5.27
C GLN A 34 5.26 6.22 5.82
N ASN A 35 4.32 5.28 5.70
CA ASN A 35 2.97 5.44 6.23
C ASN A 35 2.87 4.95 7.69
N ALA A 36 3.43 5.75 8.61
CA ALA A 36 3.41 5.47 10.06
C ALA A 36 1.99 5.37 10.64
N GLU A 37 0.99 5.87 9.92
CA GLU A 37 -0.39 5.95 10.38
C GLU A 37 -1.24 4.72 10.01
N LEU A 38 -0.79 3.92 9.04
CA LEU A 38 -1.56 2.81 8.49
C LEU A 38 -2.04 1.83 9.56
N LYS A 39 -1.17 1.48 10.52
CA LYS A 39 -1.50 0.54 11.61
C LYS A 39 -2.62 1.07 12.49
N ARG A 40 -2.60 2.37 12.82
CA ARG A 40 -3.64 3.02 13.64
C ARG A 40 -4.96 3.10 12.88
N GLN A 41 -4.92 3.48 11.60
CA GLN A 41 -6.11 3.52 10.74
C GLN A 41 -6.73 2.14 10.56
N LEU A 42 -5.92 1.10 10.33
CA LEU A 42 -6.41 -0.27 10.23
C LEU A 42 -7.05 -0.74 11.53
N SER A 43 -6.45 -0.40 12.67
CA SER A 43 -7.01 -0.72 13.98
C SER A 43 -8.37 -0.04 14.21
N SER A 44 -8.50 1.23 13.81
CA SER A 44 -9.77 1.96 13.83
C SER A 44 -10.83 1.30 12.94
N LEU A 45 -10.48 0.90 11.71
CA LEU A 45 -11.38 0.19 10.80
C LEU A 45 -11.85 -1.15 11.39
N ARG A 46 -10.95 -1.91 12.02
CA ARG A 46 -11.27 -3.19 12.69
C ARG A 46 -12.28 -3.00 13.83
N SER A 47 -12.24 -1.87 14.54
CA SER A 47 -13.19 -1.53 15.61
C SER A 47 -14.47 -0.83 15.11
N GLY A 48 -14.72 -0.79 13.79
CA GLY A 48 -15.90 -0.13 13.22
C GLY A 48 -15.81 1.41 13.18
N GLY A 49 -14.62 1.97 13.36
CA GLY A 49 -14.36 3.39 13.24
C GLY A 49 -14.46 3.90 11.79
N PRO A 50 -14.51 5.23 11.59
CA PRO A 50 -14.60 5.83 10.27
C PRO A 50 -13.31 5.61 9.46
N SER A 51 -13.46 5.49 8.14
CA SER A 51 -12.32 5.48 7.23
C SER A 51 -11.78 6.88 7.00
N SER A 52 -10.54 7.13 7.43
CA SER A 52 -9.74 8.29 6.99
C SER A 52 -8.72 7.93 5.90
N LEU A 53 -8.64 6.65 5.50
CA LEU A 53 -7.77 6.17 4.44
C LEU A 53 -8.32 6.61 3.07
N SER A 54 -7.48 7.32 2.33
CA SER A 54 -7.60 7.55 0.90
C SER A 54 -6.33 7.05 0.26
N LEU A 55 -6.44 6.05 -0.60
CA LEU A 55 -5.30 5.35 -1.19
C LEU A 55 -5.29 5.60 -2.69
N HIS A 56 -4.10 5.75 -3.26
CA HIS A 56 -3.91 5.90 -4.70
C HIS A 56 -2.86 4.89 -5.16
N TRP A 57 -3.30 3.89 -5.92
CA TRP A 57 -2.45 2.88 -6.50
C TRP A 57 -2.11 3.30 -7.93
N ALA A 58 -0.95 3.91 -8.10
CA ALA A 58 -0.38 4.26 -9.39
C ALA A 58 1.02 3.67 -9.52
N PHE A 59 1.54 3.64 -10.75
CA PHE A 59 2.92 3.22 -11.03
C PHE A 59 3.89 4.01 -10.14
N LEU A 60 4.47 3.35 -9.13
CA LEU A 60 5.35 3.89 -8.08
C LEU A 60 4.77 5.01 -7.20
N TYR A 61 3.90 5.90 -7.71
CA TYR A 61 3.26 6.97 -6.95
C TYR A 61 2.17 6.43 -6.02
N GLY A 62 2.22 6.85 -4.75
CA GLY A 62 1.27 6.42 -3.73
C GLY A 62 1.52 4.99 -3.23
N ALA A 63 2.48 4.26 -3.80
CA ALA A 63 2.86 2.92 -3.36
C ALA A 63 3.29 2.90 -1.89
N GLU A 64 3.89 3.99 -1.40
CA GLU A 64 4.25 4.16 0.01
C GLU A 64 3.04 4.11 0.96
N MET A 65 1.84 4.44 0.49
CA MET A 65 0.62 4.41 1.29
C MET A 65 0.08 3.00 1.50
N PHE A 66 0.54 2.04 0.69
CA PHE A 66 0.11 0.64 0.72
C PHE A 66 1.01 -0.26 1.57
N SER A 67 1.89 0.30 2.39
CA SER A 67 2.62 -0.46 3.42
C SER A 67 2.80 0.40 4.66
N SER A 68 2.96 -0.20 5.84
CA SER A 68 3.23 0.59 7.05
C SER A 68 4.64 1.18 7.06
N SER A 69 5.57 0.47 6.41
CA SER A 69 6.93 0.92 6.16
C SER A 69 7.48 0.23 4.91
N TYR A 70 8.59 0.76 4.41
CA TYR A 70 9.41 0.07 3.42
C TYR A 70 10.88 0.47 3.58
N LEU A 71 11.78 -0.44 3.22
CA LEU A 71 13.21 -0.19 3.22
C LEU A 71 13.53 0.89 2.19
N LYS A 72 14.24 1.93 2.61
CA LYS A 72 14.70 2.97 1.69
C LYS A 72 15.86 2.43 0.85
N ALA A 73 15.94 2.86 -0.40
CA ALA A 73 17.11 2.54 -1.20
C ALA A 73 18.38 3.10 -0.57
N GLU A 74 19.45 2.31 -0.66
CA GLU A 74 20.79 2.70 -0.26
C GLU A 74 21.69 2.85 -1.50
N GLY A 75 22.80 3.56 -1.33
CA GLY A 75 23.77 3.82 -2.39
C GLY A 75 23.54 5.16 -3.09
N ALA A 76 24.18 5.33 -4.25
CA ALA A 76 24.09 6.57 -5.03
C ALA A 76 22.77 6.62 -5.79
N ALA A 77 21.96 7.63 -5.51
CA ALA A 77 20.76 7.92 -6.29
C ALA A 77 21.12 8.31 -7.73
N PRO A 78 20.26 8.01 -8.72
CA PRO A 78 20.38 8.57 -10.05
C PRO A 78 20.44 10.09 -10.01
N VAL A 79 21.35 10.68 -10.79
CA VAL A 79 21.46 12.14 -10.91
C VAL A 79 20.35 12.62 -11.81
N LEU A 80 19.46 13.46 -11.28
CA LEU A 80 18.44 14.14 -12.08
C LEU A 80 19.10 15.11 -13.05
N THR A 81 18.62 15.13 -14.27
CA THR A 81 18.97 16.13 -15.28
C THR A 81 18.43 17.49 -14.87
N LYS A 82 18.99 18.55 -15.47
CA LYS A 82 18.49 19.91 -15.28
C LYS A 82 17.00 20.03 -15.63
N ALA A 83 16.55 19.33 -16.69
CA ALA A 83 15.15 19.34 -17.10
C ALA A 83 14.24 18.69 -16.05
N GLU A 84 14.62 17.54 -15.51
CA GLU A 84 13.87 16.86 -14.43
C GLU A 84 13.82 17.67 -13.13
N HIS A 85 14.84 18.51 -12.87
CA HIS A 85 14.82 19.43 -11.73
C HIS A 85 13.89 20.63 -11.94
N GLU A 86 13.77 21.13 -13.16
CA GLU A 86 13.10 22.39 -13.48
C GLU A 86 11.63 22.20 -13.92
N ASP A 87 11.28 21.03 -14.49
CA ASP A 87 9.95 20.74 -15.01
C ASP A 87 9.38 19.45 -14.38
N PRO A 88 8.35 19.54 -13.50
CA PRO A 88 7.72 18.38 -12.90
C PRO A 88 6.92 17.52 -13.91
N LEU A 89 6.77 17.97 -15.16
CA LEU A 89 6.20 17.18 -16.27
C LEU A 89 7.26 16.33 -16.98
N VAL A 90 8.54 16.61 -16.78
CA VAL A 90 9.64 15.77 -17.25
C VAL A 90 9.81 14.64 -16.24
N GLY A 91 9.46 13.42 -16.67
CA GLY A 91 9.37 12.27 -15.78
C GLY A 91 10.69 11.91 -15.11
N THR A 92 10.62 11.61 -13.81
CA THR A 92 11.73 11.23 -12.93
C THR A 92 11.85 9.71 -12.76
N GLU A 93 11.47 8.94 -13.77
CA GLU A 93 11.23 7.49 -13.67
C GLU A 93 12.39 6.71 -13.04
N GLY A 94 13.63 7.02 -13.44
CA GLY A 94 14.81 6.35 -12.89
C GLY A 94 15.03 6.67 -11.41
N TYR A 95 14.81 7.93 -11.02
CA TYR A 95 14.92 8.38 -9.64
C TYR A 95 13.78 7.81 -8.79
N ASP A 96 12.54 7.84 -9.27
CA ASP A 96 11.37 7.27 -8.59
C ASP A 96 11.49 5.74 -8.44
N ALA A 97 12.00 5.05 -9.46
CA ALA A 97 12.29 3.62 -9.37
C ALA A 97 13.34 3.31 -8.29
N TRP A 98 14.30 4.22 -8.09
CA TRP A 98 15.30 4.12 -7.03
C TRP A 98 14.70 4.42 -5.66
N THR A 99 13.95 5.51 -5.47
CA THR A 99 13.32 5.81 -4.17
C THR A 99 12.29 4.77 -3.76
N CYS A 100 11.57 4.20 -4.73
CA CYS A 100 10.59 3.13 -4.56
C CYS A 100 11.16 1.71 -4.71
N MET A 101 12.48 1.52 -4.57
CA MET A 101 13.14 0.23 -4.82
C MET A 101 12.53 -0.95 -4.05
N TYR A 102 12.01 -0.71 -2.84
CA TYR A 102 11.39 -1.73 -1.99
C TYR A 102 9.97 -1.38 -1.54
N SER A 103 9.27 -0.50 -2.27
CA SER A 103 7.90 -0.08 -1.92
C SER A 103 6.87 -1.19 -2.11
N ALA A 104 5.64 -0.99 -1.61
CA ALA A 104 4.56 -1.96 -1.75
C ALA A 104 4.25 -2.34 -3.22
N TYR A 105 4.48 -1.43 -4.16
CA TYR A 105 4.29 -1.68 -5.58
C TYR A 105 5.13 -2.87 -6.08
N ARG A 106 6.32 -3.06 -5.50
CA ARG A 106 7.25 -4.16 -5.84
C ARG A 106 6.77 -5.54 -5.42
N ALA A 107 5.66 -5.63 -4.68
CA ALA A 107 5.00 -6.89 -4.38
C ALA A 107 3.85 -7.20 -5.37
N GLN A 108 3.66 -6.39 -6.41
CA GLN A 108 2.63 -6.61 -7.43
C GLN A 108 3.07 -6.03 -8.79
N ASP A 109 4.38 -5.96 -9.04
CA ASP A 109 4.95 -5.48 -10.31
C ASP A 109 5.21 -6.62 -11.30
N ASN A 110 4.80 -7.85 -10.94
CA ASN A 110 4.91 -9.06 -11.74
C ASN A 110 6.37 -9.46 -12.03
N ASP A 111 7.31 -9.04 -11.16
CA ASP A 111 8.70 -9.46 -11.21
C ASP A 111 9.15 -10.04 -9.86
N THR A 112 9.32 -11.36 -9.81
CA THR A 112 9.83 -12.05 -8.61
C THR A 112 11.27 -11.67 -8.22
N LYS A 113 11.97 -10.86 -9.04
CA LYS A 113 13.32 -10.34 -8.76
C LYS A 113 13.30 -8.99 -8.04
N THR A 114 12.14 -8.39 -7.87
CA THR A 114 11.85 -7.25 -7.00
C THR A 114 11.06 -7.74 -5.79
N ALA A 115 10.95 -6.89 -4.77
CA ALA A 115 10.19 -7.20 -3.58
C ALA A 115 9.83 -5.93 -2.80
N TRP A 116 8.70 -5.97 -2.10
CA TRP A 116 8.53 -5.13 -0.93
C TRP A 116 9.43 -5.64 0.19
N SER A 117 10.15 -4.74 0.83
CA SER A 117 10.89 -4.99 2.06
C SER A 117 10.33 -4.09 3.12
N GLU A 118 9.97 -4.64 4.27
CA GLU A 118 9.68 -3.82 5.44
C GLU A 118 10.89 -2.92 5.79
N GLY A 119 10.64 -1.78 6.44
CA GLY A 119 11.65 -0.74 6.66
C GLY A 119 11.83 -0.33 8.12
N VAL A 120 11.47 -1.18 9.07
CA VAL A 120 11.71 -0.97 10.50
C VAL A 120 12.91 -1.79 10.97
N PRO A 121 13.63 -1.35 12.02
CA PRO A 121 14.68 -2.18 12.60
C PRO A 121 14.13 -3.52 13.13
N GLY A 122 14.78 -4.62 12.78
CA GLY A 122 14.45 -5.97 13.25
C GLY A 122 13.70 -6.77 12.20
N ALA A 123 12.85 -7.70 12.63
CA ALA A 123 12.22 -8.69 11.76
C ALA A 123 10.91 -8.24 11.08
N GLY A 124 10.47 -7.00 11.28
CA GLY A 124 9.21 -6.50 10.70
C GLY A 124 7.93 -7.14 11.22
N ILE A 125 7.94 -7.80 12.39
CA ILE A 125 6.70 -8.37 12.97
C ILE A 125 5.71 -7.23 13.26
N GLY A 126 4.48 -7.41 12.77
CA GLY A 126 3.41 -6.42 12.82
C GLY A 126 3.46 -5.36 11.72
N GLU A 127 4.42 -5.43 10.79
CA GLU A 127 4.40 -4.62 9.57
C GLU A 127 3.32 -5.10 8.60
N LEU A 128 2.81 -4.17 7.81
CA LEU A 128 1.67 -4.33 6.93
C LEU A 128 2.07 -4.08 5.48
N LEU A 129 1.66 -4.97 4.60
CA LEU A 129 1.62 -4.77 3.15
C LEU A 129 0.17 -4.82 2.68
N MET A 130 -0.23 -3.93 1.79
CA MET A 130 -1.56 -3.87 1.20
C MET A 130 -1.45 -3.98 -0.32
N VAL A 131 -2.32 -4.79 -0.92
CA VAL A 131 -2.38 -4.99 -2.38
C VAL A 131 -3.83 -5.02 -2.87
N PRO A 132 -4.16 -4.38 -4.00
CA PRO A 132 -5.47 -4.57 -4.64
C PRO A 132 -5.68 -6.00 -5.13
N VAL A 133 -6.83 -6.59 -4.79
CA VAL A 133 -7.19 -7.98 -5.16
C VAL A 133 -8.57 -8.11 -5.82
N GLY A 134 -9.26 -6.99 -6.04
CA GLY A 134 -10.57 -6.99 -6.71
C GLY A 134 -11.60 -7.83 -5.94
N THR A 135 -12.27 -8.78 -6.62
CA THR A 135 -13.24 -9.70 -6.01
C THR A 135 -12.72 -11.12 -5.86
N ALA A 136 -11.42 -11.34 -6.06
CA ALA A 136 -10.79 -12.65 -6.00
C ALA A 136 -11.05 -13.36 -4.66
N LYS A 137 -11.15 -14.69 -4.72
CA LYS A 137 -11.31 -15.55 -3.53
C LYS A 137 -10.00 -16.19 -3.10
N GLN A 138 -9.00 -16.17 -3.96
CA GLN A 138 -7.68 -16.72 -3.71
C GLN A 138 -6.63 -15.73 -4.20
N ALA A 139 -5.44 -15.82 -3.62
CA ALA A 139 -4.26 -15.14 -4.11
C ALA A 139 -3.08 -16.12 -4.17
N ARG A 140 -2.15 -15.89 -5.08
CA ARG A 140 -0.82 -16.50 -5.03
C ARG A 140 0.17 -15.53 -4.41
N ILE A 141 1.03 -16.02 -3.54
CA ILE A 141 2.04 -15.24 -2.82
C ILE A 141 3.42 -15.84 -3.07
N TRP A 142 4.42 -14.99 -3.29
CA TRP A 142 5.83 -15.34 -3.31
C TRP A 142 6.53 -14.64 -2.14
N ILE A 143 6.84 -15.39 -1.09
CA ILE A 143 7.49 -14.87 0.11
C ILE A 143 9.02 -14.74 -0.06
N GLY A 144 9.65 -13.89 0.75
CA GLY A 144 11.09 -13.66 0.70
C GLY A 144 11.52 -12.83 -0.51
N PHE A 145 12.83 -12.83 -0.78
CA PHE A 145 13.40 -12.16 -1.95
C PHE A 145 13.71 -13.17 -3.06
N GLY A 146 12.83 -13.25 -4.06
CA GLY A 146 12.80 -14.29 -5.08
C GLY A 146 13.90 -14.21 -6.13
N LYS A 147 14.66 -13.11 -6.15
CA LYS A 147 15.72 -12.84 -7.15
C LYS A 147 16.72 -13.97 -7.31
N THR A 148 17.17 -14.57 -6.21
CA THR A 148 18.02 -15.78 -6.23
C THR A 148 17.73 -16.64 -4.99
N THR A 149 18.00 -17.94 -5.08
CA THR A 149 17.91 -18.85 -3.92
C THR A 149 18.77 -18.40 -2.75
N GLU A 150 19.90 -17.75 -3.02
CA GLU A 150 20.76 -17.22 -1.97
C GLU A 150 20.13 -16.01 -1.27
N LEU A 151 19.59 -15.04 -2.02
CA LEU A 151 18.90 -13.89 -1.43
C LEU A 151 17.65 -14.31 -0.67
N PHE A 152 16.90 -15.29 -1.16
CA PHE A 152 15.76 -15.87 -0.46
C PHE A 152 16.14 -16.39 0.94
N LYS A 153 17.27 -17.10 1.06
CA LYS A 153 17.76 -17.65 2.35
C LYS A 153 18.39 -16.60 3.25
N ARG A 154 19.02 -15.57 2.68
CA ARG A 154 19.72 -14.52 3.44
C ARG A 154 18.78 -13.56 4.16
N ASN A 155 17.60 -13.32 3.62
CA ASN A 155 16.60 -12.41 4.21
C ASN A 155 15.55 -13.17 5.03
N ASN A 156 14.82 -12.47 5.90
CA ASN A 156 13.67 -13.08 6.55
C ASN A 156 12.51 -13.26 5.56
N ARG A 157 11.65 -14.25 5.85
CA ARG A 157 10.51 -14.62 5.01
C ARG A 157 9.28 -14.76 5.91
N PRO A 158 8.11 -14.23 5.54
CA PRO A 158 6.91 -14.42 6.34
C PRO A 158 6.59 -15.92 6.49
N LYS A 159 6.42 -16.35 7.74
CA LYS A 159 6.02 -17.72 8.10
C LYS A 159 4.55 -17.80 8.46
N ARG A 160 4.08 -16.84 9.27
CA ARG A 160 2.66 -16.69 9.60
C ARG A 160 2.24 -15.28 9.30
N VAL A 161 1.10 -15.13 8.64
CA VAL A 161 0.53 -13.83 8.31
C VAL A 161 -0.94 -13.76 8.71
N ARG A 162 -1.42 -12.55 9.03
CA ARG A 162 -2.85 -12.26 9.07
C ARG A 162 -3.25 -11.62 7.75
N LEU A 163 -4.15 -12.28 7.04
CA LEU A 163 -4.80 -11.75 5.85
C LEU A 163 -6.07 -11.03 6.27
N THR A 164 -6.21 -9.76 5.92
CA THR A 164 -7.40 -8.95 6.19
C THR A 164 -7.98 -8.42 4.89
N ILE A 165 -9.28 -8.52 4.71
CA ILE A 165 -9.98 -7.92 3.56
C ILE A 165 -10.59 -6.58 3.98
N LEU A 166 -10.18 -5.53 3.25
CA LEU A 166 -10.85 -4.23 3.26
C LEU A 166 -11.67 -4.08 1.97
N GLN A 167 -12.86 -3.49 2.07
CA GLN A 167 -13.70 -3.17 0.92
C GLN A 167 -13.79 -1.67 0.73
N ALA A 168 -13.48 -1.21 -0.49
CA ALA A 168 -13.66 0.15 -0.93
C ALA A 168 -15.07 0.34 -1.51
N TYR A 169 -15.79 1.35 -1.00
CA TYR A 169 -17.09 1.77 -1.53
C TYR A 169 -16.99 3.08 -2.33
N GLY A 170 -15.86 3.77 -2.22
CA GLY A 170 -15.54 4.96 -3.01
C GLY A 170 -14.22 4.77 -3.73
N GLY A 171 -14.06 5.49 -4.83
CA GLY A 171 -12.87 5.41 -5.65
C GLY A 171 -13.12 5.91 -7.06
N GLY A 172 -12.09 5.81 -7.88
CA GLY A 172 -12.15 6.22 -9.29
C GLY A 172 -10.86 5.90 -10.01
N ALA A 173 -10.96 5.69 -11.32
CA ALA A 173 -9.79 5.71 -12.19
C ALA A 173 -9.24 7.14 -12.23
N THR A 174 -7.92 7.28 -12.16
CA THR A 174 -7.19 8.53 -12.36
C THR A 174 -6.33 8.40 -13.61
N GLN A 175 -5.68 9.48 -14.03
CA GLN A 175 -4.77 9.44 -15.19
C GLN A 175 -3.61 8.43 -15.01
N MET A 176 -3.24 8.13 -13.76
CA MET A 176 -2.03 7.36 -13.44
C MET A 176 -2.32 6.04 -12.69
N GLY A 177 -3.58 5.74 -12.37
CA GLY A 177 -3.92 4.55 -11.60
C GLY A 177 -5.32 4.56 -11.00
N MET A 178 -5.46 3.96 -9.82
CA MET A 178 -6.75 3.76 -9.15
C MET A 178 -6.77 4.39 -7.77
N ALA A 179 -7.81 5.17 -7.47
CA ALA A 179 -8.08 5.67 -6.13
C ALA A 179 -9.07 4.77 -5.38
N TYR A 180 -8.85 4.61 -4.07
CA TYR A 180 -9.72 3.87 -3.15
C TYR A 180 -10.02 4.72 -1.92
N SER A 181 -11.29 4.79 -1.54
CA SER A 181 -11.77 5.52 -0.39
C SER A 181 -12.96 4.82 0.26
N SER A 182 -13.41 5.37 1.40
CA SER A 182 -14.53 4.81 2.16
C SER A 182 -14.32 3.33 2.52
N LEU A 183 -13.11 2.98 2.95
CA LEU A 183 -12.74 1.60 3.26
C LEU A 183 -13.53 1.07 4.46
N LYS A 184 -13.91 -0.21 4.42
CA LYS A 184 -14.42 -0.92 5.59
C LYS A 184 -13.69 -2.23 5.78
N TYR A 185 -13.39 -2.56 7.03
CA TYR A 185 -12.98 -3.90 7.41
C TYR A 185 -14.12 -4.90 7.18
N LEU A 186 -13.82 -6.03 6.54
CA LEU A 186 -14.79 -7.11 6.35
C LEU A 186 -14.47 -8.32 7.23
N SER A 187 -13.27 -8.87 7.09
CA SER A 187 -12.88 -10.12 7.75
C SER A 187 -11.36 -10.28 7.76
N SER A 188 -10.89 -11.21 8.59
CA SER A 188 -9.49 -11.62 8.61
C SER A 188 -9.35 -13.10 8.94
N THR A 189 -8.23 -13.67 8.51
CA THR A 189 -7.80 -15.04 8.85
C THR A 189 -6.29 -15.09 9.02
N GLU A 190 -5.79 -16.05 9.78
CA GLU A 190 -4.35 -16.30 9.90
C GLU A 190 -3.97 -17.50 9.04
N VAL A 191 -2.83 -17.41 8.34
CA VAL A 191 -2.33 -18.45 7.44
C VAL A 191 -0.86 -18.68 7.72
N ASP A 192 -0.49 -19.96 7.82
CA ASP A 192 0.90 -20.39 7.79
C ASP A 192 1.34 -20.57 6.33
N LEU A 193 2.46 -19.94 5.97
CA LEU A 193 3.07 -19.98 4.65
C LEU A 193 4.21 -21.00 4.65
N VAL A 194 4.35 -21.71 3.55
CA VAL A 194 5.42 -22.70 3.34
C VAL A 194 6.71 -21.97 3.02
N ASP A 195 7.83 -22.39 3.64
CA ASP A 195 9.17 -21.86 3.34
C ASP A 195 9.66 -22.34 1.96
N THR A 196 9.14 -21.72 0.91
CA THR A 196 9.48 -22.03 -0.48
C THR A 196 9.79 -20.77 -1.26
N ASN A 197 10.85 -20.83 -2.08
CA ASN A 197 11.17 -19.79 -3.04
C ASN A 197 10.34 -20.00 -4.31
N GLY A 198 9.04 -19.75 -4.19
CA GLY A 198 8.07 -20.04 -5.24
C GLY A 198 6.67 -19.59 -4.88
N TRP A 199 5.78 -19.67 -5.87
CA TRP A 199 4.36 -19.40 -5.68
C TRP A 199 3.72 -20.42 -4.74
N GLN A 200 2.89 -19.90 -3.84
CA GLN A 200 1.95 -20.69 -3.06
C GLN A 200 0.58 -20.02 -3.07
N THR A 201 -0.47 -20.81 -3.15
CA THR A 201 -1.85 -20.31 -3.17
C THR A 201 -2.43 -20.27 -1.78
N VAL A 202 -3.08 -19.16 -1.43
CA VAL A 202 -3.82 -18.98 -0.19
C VAL A 202 -5.26 -18.62 -0.48
N ALA A 203 -6.17 -19.15 0.35
CA ALA A 203 -7.55 -18.69 0.38
C ALA A 203 -7.61 -17.31 1.04
N LEU A 204 -8.33 -16.38 0.43
CA LEU A 204 -8.60 -15.09 1.05
C LEU A 204 -9.76 -15.24 2.06
N PRO A 205 -9.76 -14.47 3.16
CA PRO A 205 -10.87 -14.47 4.12
C PRO A 205 -12.21 -14.29 3.42
N ASP A 206 -13.21 -15.07 3.84
CA ASP A 206 -14.57 -14.89 3.32
C ASP A 206 -15.04 -13.48 3.60
N ALA A 207 -15.37 -12.76 2.53
CA ALA A 207 -16.02 -11.46 2.60
C ALA A 207 -17.53 -11.71 2.70
N PRO A 208 -18.16 -11.51 3.87
CA PRO A 208 -19.61 -11.70 3.99
C PRO A 208 -20.33 -10.76 3.04
N ALA A 209 -21.51 -11.17 2.57
CA ALA A 209 -22.37 -10.32 1.77
C ALA A 209 -22.66 -9.04 2.57
N THR A 210 -22.22 -7.90 2.04
CA THR A 210 -22.34 -6.61 2.75
C THR A 210 -23.74 -6.01 2.65
N GLY A 211 -24.68 -6.73 2.00
CA GLY A 211 -25.99 -6.20 1.60
C GLY A 211 -25.92 -5.11 0.53
N VAL A 212 -24.71 -4.76 0.08
CA VAL A 212 -24.46 -3.79 -0.98
C VAL A 212 -24.39 -4.54 -2.30
N PRO A 213 -25.15 -4.12 -3.33
CA PRO A 213 -25.04 -4.68 -4.66
C PRO A 213 -23.58 -4.71 -5.15
N GLU A 214 -23.16 -5.80 -5.77
CA GLU A 214 -21.76 -6.01 -6.18
C GLU A 214 -21.24 -4.92 -7.12
N HIS A 215 -22.10 -4.37 -7.98
CA HIS A 215 -21.76 -3.26 -8.88
C HIS A 215 -21.43 -1.93 -8.16
N LEU A 216 -21.72 -1.82 -6.86
CA LEU A 216 -21.36 -0.67 -6.02
C LEU A 216 -20.08 -0.94 -5.20
N ILE A 217 -19.50 -2.13 -5.30
CA ILE A 217 -18.22 -2.47 -4.71
C ILE A 217 -17.14 -2.01 -5.69
N TRP A 218 -16.32 -1.05 -5.28
CA TRP A 218 -15.27 -0.52 -6.15
C TRP A 218 -14.10 -1.49 -6.27
N ALA A 219 -13.60 -1.97 -5.12
CA ALA A 219 -12.55 -2.97 -5.07
C ALA A 219 -12.44 -3.56 -3.66
N ARG A 220 -11.70 -4.67 -3.54
CA ARG A 220 -11.15 -5.12 -2.26
C ARG A 220 -9.64 -5.00 -2.25
N LEU A 221 -9.12 -4.70 -1.07
CA LEU A 221 -7.71 -4.63 -0.77
C LEU A 221 -7.40 -5.75 0.23
N LEU A 222 -6.35 -6.50 -0.04
CA LEU A 222 -5.79 -7.48 0.88
C LEU A 222 -4.71 -6.79 1.70
N VAL A 223 -4.83 -6.83 3.02
CA VAL A 223 -3.77 -6.45 3.95
C VAL A 223 -3.13 -7.71 4.51
N ILE A 224 -1.81 -7.78 4.41
CA ILE A 224 -0.96 -8.85 4.92
C ILE A 224 -0.17 -8.27 6.09
N GLU A 225 -0.41 -8.80 7.29
CA GLU A 225 0.31 -8.45 8.52
C GLU A 225 1.28 -9.60 8.87
N ILE A 226 2.56 -9.28 9.06
CA ILE A 226 3.57 -10.28 9.44
C ILE A 226 3.39 -10.66 10.92
N LEU A 227 3.14 -11.94 11.22
CA LEU A 227 2.96 -12.43 12.59
C LEU A 227 4.14 -13.27 13.09
N ASP A 228 4.77 -14.03 12.18
CA ASP A 228 5.96 -14.85 12.45
C ASP A 228 6.80 -14.95 11.17
N ILE A 229 8.08 -15.31 11.32
CA ILE A 229 9.05 -15.35 10.22
C ILE A 229 9.87 -16.64 10.21
N TYR A 230 10.32 -17.03 9.02
CA TYR A 230 11.52 -17.84 8.87
C TYR A 230 12.73 -16.92 8.87
N LYS A 231 13.65 -17.14 9.81
CA LYS A 231 14.84 -16.31 9.97
C LYS A 231 15.78 -16.46 8.77
N GLY A 232 16.25 -15.33 8.25
CA GLY A 232 17.32 -15.24 7.28
C GLY A 232 18.68 -15.50 7.89
N THR A 233 19.66 -15.84 7.06
CA THR A 233 21.03 -16.07 7.52
C THR A 233 21.87 -14.81 7.68
N HIS A 234 21.39 -13.65 7.20
CA HIS A 234 22.20 -12.44 7.13
C HIS A 234 21.42 -11.15 7.41
N TYR A 235 20.32 -10.91 6.69
CA TYR A 235 19.54 -9.67 6.81
C TYR A 235 18.35 -9.88 7.74
N ASP A 236 18.04 -8.84 8.50
CA ASP A 236 16.90 -8.83 9.42
C ASP A 236 15.60 -8.41 8.74
N ASP A 237 15.66 -7.82 7.55
CA ASP A 237 14.47 -7.38 6.83
C ASP A 237 13.63 -8.57 6.34
N THR A 238 12.31 -8.43 6.45
CA THR A 238 11.33 -9.39 5.92
C THR A 238 10.75 -8.91 4.60
N LEU A 239 10.80 -9.77 3.57
CA LEU A 239 10.38 -9.41 2.21
C LEU A 239 9.23 -10.25 1.68
N ILE A 240 8.46 -9.66 0.76
CA ILE A 240 7.46 -10.33 -0.08
C ILE A 240 7.74 -9.89 -1.52
N SER A 241 8.05 -10.86 -2.39
CA SER A 241 8.38 -10.58 -3.79
C SER A 241 7.14 -10.31 -4.61
N GLU A 242 6.08 -11.07 -4.42
CA GLU A 242 4.87 -10.92 -5.22
C GLU A 242 3.61 -11.39 -4.49
N VAL A 243 2.49 -10.74 -4.80
CA VAL A 243 1.13 -11.12 -4.41
C VAL A 243 0.22 -10.84 -5.59
N GLN A 244 -0.49 -11.86 -6.06
CA GLN A 244 -1.41 -11.70 -7.18
C GLN A 244 -2.75 -12.35 -6.89
N PRO A 245 -3.88 -11.65 -7.13
CA PRO A 245 -5.19 -12.29 -7.09
C PRO A 245 -5.24 -13.39 -8.15
N ILE A 246 -5.87 -14.51 -7.80
CA ILE A 246 -6.24 -15.53 -8.78
C ILE A 246 -7.65 -15.15 -9.24
N GLU A 247 -7.76 -14.75 -10.51
CA GLU A 247 -9.05 -14.45 -11.12
C GLU A 247 -9.96 -15.67 -10.99
N ASN A 248 -11.20 -15.43 -10.57
CA ASN A 248 -12.21 -16.48 -10.66
C ASN A 248 -12.40 -16.72 -12.16
N SER A 249 -12.10 -17.92 -12.64
CA SER A 249 -12.49 -18.29 -14.00
C SER A 249 -14.02 -18.27 -14.02
N ASP A 250 -14.60 -17.21 -14.57
CA ASP A 250 -16.02 -17.16 -14.83
C ASP A 250 -16.36 -18.35 -15.74
N GLY A 251 -17.23 -19.23 -15.23
CA GLY A 251 -17.91 -20.26 -16.01
C GLY A 251 -19.13 -19.68 -16.70
#